data_AF-A0A943GDF6-F1
#
_entry.id   AF-A0A943GDF6-F1
#
_cell.length_a   1.000
_cell.length_b   1.000
_cell.length_c   1.000
_cell.angle_alpha   90.00
_cell.angle_beta   90.00
_cell.angle_gamma   90.00
#
_symmetry.space_group_name_H-M   'P 1'
#
loop_
_entity.id
_entity.type
_entity.pdbx_description
1 polymer ?
#
loop_
_entity_poly.entity_id
_entity_poly.type
_entity_poly.pdbx_seq_one_letter_code
_entity_poly.pdbx_strand_id
1 'polypeptide(L)'
;MGIEKNLKYMLEEYEAETLKLERLNNFIKSEEFKTSTDCNQKVIIIEKLGLLKSYIAKLKEQIDYDKKILDERDVCVSPDGNYDNIGKCCKR
;
A
#
# COMPACT_ATOMS: atom_id res chain seq x y z
N MET A 1 14.01 12.41 0.47
CA MET A 1 14.24 11.08 -0.13
C MET A 1 13.70 11.16 -1.55
N GLY A 2 14.49 10.84 -2.59
CA GLY A 2 14.03 11.03 -3.98
C GLY A 2 12.85 10.11 -4.34
N ILE A 3 12.00 10.56 -5.26
CA ILE A 3 10.77 9.87 -5.66
C ILE A 3 11.01 8.45 -6.18
N GLU A 4 12.09 8.20 -6.94
CA GLU A 4 12.45 6.86 -7.42
C GLU A 4 12.78 5.90 -6.27
N LYS A 5 13.52 6.39 -5.26
CA LYS A 5 13.88 5.61 -4.08
C LYS A 5 12.64 5.31 -3.23
N ASN A 6 11.73 6.28 -3.10
CA ASN A 6 10.45 6.09 -2.43
C ASN A 6 9.58 5.05 -3.15
N LEU A 7 9.41 5.19 -4.47
CA LEU A 7 8.65 4.26 -5.30
C LEU A 7 9.17 2.82 -5.16
N LYS A 8 10.49 2.64 -5.15
CA LYS A 8 11.10 1.32 -4.91
C LYS A 8 10.66 0.73 -3.56
N TYR A 9 10.75 1.50 -2.47
CA TYR A 9 10.32 1.03 -1.16
C TYR A 9 8.83 0.71 -1.11
N MET A 10 7.98 1.55 -1.71
CA MET A 10 6.54 1.29 -1.75
C MET A 10 6.19 0.05 -2.56
N LEU A 11 6.91 -0.24 -3.65
CA LEU A 11 6.73 -1.47 -4.43
C LEU A 11 7.12 -2.71 -3.61
N GLU A 12 8.26 -2.68 -2.92
CA GLU A 12 8.71 -3.76 -2.03
C GLU A 12 7.70 -4.00 -0.91
N GLU A 13 7.19 -2.94 -0.31
CA GLU A 13 6.17 -3.03 0.75
C GLU A 13 4.84 -3.56 0.21
N TYR A 14 4.39 -3.07 -0.94
CA TYR A 14 3.15 -3.54 -1.58
C TYR A 14 3.20 -5.05 -1.87
N GLU A 15 4.33 -5.56 -2.36
CA GLU A 15 4.52 -7.00 -2.60
C GLU A 15 4.47 -7.79 -1.29
N ALA A 16 5.20 -7.34 -0.27
CA ALA A 16 5.24 -7.99 1.04
C ALA A 16 3.86 -8.03 1.71
N GLU A 17 3.11 -6.93 1.68
CA GLU A 17 1.77 -6.85 2.25
C GLU A 17 0.75 -7.68 1.45
N THR A 18 0.85 -7.71 0.12
CA THR A 18 0.01 -8.56 -0.72
C THR A 18 0.21 -10.04 -0.40
N LEU A 19 1.45 -10.48 -0.19
CA LEU A 19 1.75 -11.86 0.23
C LEU A 19 1.18 -12.17 1.62
N LYS A 20 1.27 -11.23 2.57
CA LYS A 20 0.64 -11.37 3.90
C LYS A 20 -0.88 -11.48 3.77
N LEU A 21 -1.49 -10.69 2.88
CA LEU A 21 -2.93 -10.71 2.63
C LEU A 21 -3.36 -12.06 2.05
N GLU A 22 -2.60 -12.62 1.11
CA GLU A 22 -2.88 -13.94 0.54
C GLU A 22 -2.83 -15.03 1.63
N ARG A 23 -1.77 -15.05 2.44
CA ARG A 23 -1.63 -15.99 3.57
C ARG A 23 -2.78 -15.88 4.56
N LEU A 24 -3.19 -14.65 4.90
CA LEU A 24 -4.29 -14.41 5.82
C LEU A 24 -5.64 -14.85 5.24
N ASN A 25 -5.88 -14.60 3.95
CA ASN A 25 -7.08 -15.09 3.27
C ASN A 25 -7.13 -16.62 3.23
N ASN A 26 -5.99 -17.28 2.99
CA ASN A 26 -5.90 -18.74 2.99
C ASN A 26 -6.18 -19.30 4.40
N PHE A 27 -5.63 -18.68 5.43
CA PHE A 27 -5.90 -19.06 6.81
C PHE A 27 -7.38 -18.94 7.17
N ILE A 28 -8.04 -17.83 6.81
CA ILE A 28 -9.47 -17.60 7.10
C ILE A 28 -10.38 -18.61 6.38
N LYS A 29 -9.96 -19.16 5.25
CA LYS A 29 -10.68 -20.22 4.53
C LYS A 29 -10.40 -21.62 5.09
N SER A 30 -9.39 -21.78 5.93
CA SER A 30 -8.98 -23.07 6.48
C SER A 30 -10.00 -23.61 7.48
N GLU A 31 -9.97 -24.93 7.68
CA GLU A 31 -10.86 -25.58 8.65
C GLU A 31 -10.46 -25.27 10.10
N GLU A 32 -9.17 -25.03 10.35
CA GLU A 32 -8.64 -24.59 11.64
C GLU A 32 -9.26 -23.25 12.06
N PHE A 33 -9.38 -22.30 11.12
CA PHE A 33 -10.03 -21.02 11.41
C PHE A 33 -11.50 -21.20 11.78
N LYS A 34 -12.21 -22.13 11.13
CA LYS A 34 -13.62 -22.37 11.43
C LYS A 34 -13.83 -23.06 12.78
N THR A 35 -13.02 -24.08 13.08
CA THR A 35 -13.30 -25.05 14.14
C THR A 35 -12.46 -24.85 15.41
N SER A 36 -11.24 -24.32 15.28
CA SER A 36 -10.26 -24.24 16.38
C SER A 36 -9.94 -22.82 16.84
N THR A 37 -10.33 -21.81 16.07
CA THR A 37 -10.15 -20.40 16.44
C THR A 37 -11.36 -19.87 17.22
N ASP A 38 -11.10 -19.28 18.38
CA ASP A 38 -12.16 -18.73 19.23
C ASP A 38 -12.79 -17.45 18.64
N CYS A 39 -13.94 -17.04 19.19
CA CYS A 39 -14.71 -15.92 18.67
C CYS A 39 -13.93 -14.59 18.69
N ASN A 40 -13.13 -14.31 19.73
CA ASN A 40 -12.38 -13.07 19.84
C ASN A 40 -11.22 -13.06 18.83
N GLN A 41 -10.52 -14.18 18.71
CA GLN A 41 -9.49 -14.35 17.68
C GLN A 41 -10.06 -14.15 16.27
N LYS A 42 -11.22 -14.74 15.97
CA LYS A 42 -11.91 -14.57 14.69
C LYS A 42 -12.19 -13.09 14.38
N VAL A 43 -12.70 -12.34 15.35
CA VAL A 43 -12.95 -10.89 15.19
C VAL A 43 -11.67 -10.15 14.84
N ILE A 44 -10.62 -10.33 15.66
CA ILE A 44 -9.31 -9.65 15.46
C ILE A 44 -8.71 -10.01 14.09
N ILE A 45 -8.79 -11.27 13.67
CA ILE A 45 -8.25 -11.75 12.40
C ILE A 45 -9.01 -11.13 11.21
N ILE A 46 -10.33 -11.00 11.31
CA ILE A 46 -11.16 -10.37 10.27
C ILE A 46 -10.91 -8.85 10.20
N GLU A 47 -10.78 -8.18 11.35
CA GLU A 47 -10.39 -6.77 11.39
C GLU A 47 -9.02 -6.53 10.76
N LYS A 48 -8.03 -7.36 11.12
CA LYS A 48 -6.70 -7.35 10.51
C LYS A 48 -6.78 -7.53 8.99
N LEU A 49 -7.63 -8.42 8.49
CA LEU A 49 -7.84 -8.61 7.05
C LEU A 49 -8.36 -7.34 6.39
N GLY A 50 -9.36 -6.68 6.99
CA GLY A 50 -9.93 -5.43 6.48
C GLY A 50 -8.91 -4.28 6.45
N LEU A 51 -8.14 -4.11 7.51
CA LEU A 51 -7.09 -3.10 7.60
C LEU A 51 -6.00 -3.35 6.55
N LEU A 52 -5.54 -4.59 6.41
CA LEU A 52 -4.50 -4.94 5.44
C LEU A 52 -4.95 -4.69 3.99
N LYS A 53 -6.19 -5.03 3.64
CA LYS A 53 -6.76 -4.70 2.31
C LYS A 53 -6.76 -3.19 2.06
N SER A 54 -7.19 -2.42 3.06
CA SER A 54 -7.25 -0.96 2.96
C SER A 54 -5.85 -0.35 2.82
N TYR A 55 -4.87 -0.90 3.54
CA TYR A 55 -3.49 -0.45 3.45
C TYR A 55 -2.87 -0.72 2.08
N ILE A 56 -3.03 -1.93 1.54
CA ILE A 56 -2.56 -2.30 0.19
C ILE A 56 -3.19 -1.40 -0.87
N ALA A 57 -4.47 -1.06 -0.74
CA ALA A 57 -5.13 -0.13 -1.65
C ALA A 57 -4.47 1.27 -1.61
N LYS A 58 -4.11 1.76 -0.42
CA LYS A 58 -3.40 3.05 -0.27
C LYS A 58 -1.98 3.02 -0.82
N LEU A 59 -1.24 1.93 -0.60
CA LEU A 59 0.06 1.74 -1.23
C LEU A 59 -0.05 1.77 -2.76
N LYS A 60 -1.06 1.11 -3.33
CA LYS A 60 -1.30 1.13 -4.77
C LYS A 60 -1.61 2.53 -5.30
N GLU A 61 -2.48 3.27 -4.62
CA GLU A 61 -2.77 4.68 -4.97
C GLU A 61 -1.48 5.52 -5.01
N GLN A 62 -0.59 5.36 -4.03
CA GLN A 62 0.68 6.09 -3.97
C GLN A 62 1.68 5.64 -5.05
N ILE A 63 1.77 4.35 -5.32
CA ILE A 63 2.61 3.80 -6.41
C ILE A 63 2.15 4.36 -7.76
N ASP A 64 0.85 4.35 -8.03
CA ASP A 64 0.28 4.85 -9.29
C ASP A 64 0.52 6.37 -9.43
N TYR A 65 0.44 7.11 -8.32
CA TYR A 65 0.78 8.52 -8.27
C TYR A 65 2.25 8.80 -8.59
N ASP A 66 3.17 8.12 -7.91
CA ASP A 66 4.62 8.31 -8.09
C ASP A 66 5.07 7.88 -9.50
N LYS A 67 4.48 6.81 -10.05
CA LYS A 67 4.72 6.39 -11.44
C LYS A 67 4.28 7.45 -12.43
N LYS A 68 3.09 8.02 -12.24
CA LYS A 68 2.58 9.08 -13.11
C LYS A 68 3.52 10.29 -13.14
N ILE A 69 4.03 10.71 -11.98
CA ILE A 69 5.00 11.81 -11.88
C ILE A 69 6.28 11.50 -12.67
N LEU A 70 6.81 10.28 -12.55
CA LEU A 70 8.01 9.85 -13.26
C LEU A 70 7.81 9.76 -14.77
N ASP A 71 6.68 9.18 -15.21
CA ASP A 71 6.35 8.96 -16.62
C ASP A 71 6.08 10.29 -17.35
N GLU A 72 5.39 11.23 -16.71
CA GLU A 72 5.01 12.51 -17.32
C GLU A 72 6.15 13.55 -17.29
N ARG A 73 7.31 13.24 -16.67
CA ARG A 73 8.33 14.23 -16.27
C ARG A 73 7.65 15.48 -15.69
N ASP A 74 6.62 15.25 -14.90
CA ASP A 74 5.66 16.30 -14.59
C ASP A 74 6.42 17.45 -13.92
N VAL A 75 6.30 18.66 -14.48
CA VAL A 75 7.18 19.84 -14.26
C VAL A 75 7.03 20.41 -12.83
N CYS A 76 6.42 19.64 -11.94
CA CYS A 76 6.03 19.97 -10.58
C CYS A 76 6.95 19.32 -9.52
N VAL A 77 7.93 18.51 -9.93
CA VAL A 77 8.96 17.97 -9.03
C VAL A 77 10.08 18.98 -8.92
N SER A 78 10.36 19.48 -7.71
CA SER A 78 11.51 20.35 -7.51
C SER A 78 12.80 19.61 -7.87
N PRO A 79 13.86 20.29 -8.35
CA PRO A 79 15.08 19.65 -8.85
C PRO A 79 15.78 18.71 -7.85
N ASP A 80 15.43 18.80 -6.58
CA ASP A 80 15.90 18.02 -5.43
C ASP A 80 15.03 16.78 -5.12
N GLY A 81 13.93 16.55 -5.84
CA GLY A 81 13.02 15.43 -5.62
C GLY A 81 12.25 15.51 -4.29
N ASN A 82 12.09 16.71 -3.73
CA ASN A 82 11.40 16.93 -2.46
C ASN A 82 9.87 17.04 -2.64
N TYR A 83 9.12 16.40 -1.74
CA TYR A 83 7.64 16.34 -1.79
C TYR A 83 6.96 17.68 -1.49
N ASP A 84 7.68 18.65 -0.93
CA ASP A 84 7.13 19.94 -0.47
C ASP A 84 6.60 20.86 -1.59
N ASN A 85 6.96 20.59 -2.85
CA ASN A 85 6.55 21.37 -4.02
C ASN A 85 5.55 20.65 -4.93
N ILE A 86 5.26 19.39 -4.63
CA ILE A 86 4.33 18.57 -5.39
C ILE A 86 2.91 19.14 -5.23
N GLY A 87 2.25 19.45 -6.36
CA GLY A 87 0.89 20.00 -6.40
C GLY A 87 0.76 21.54 -6.32
N LYS A 88 1.87 22.29 -6.13
CA LYS A 88 1.82 23.78 -6.12
C LYS A 88 1.78 24.41 -7.51
N CYS A 89 2.19 23.69 -8.56
CA CYS A 89 2.20 24.21 -9.94
C CYS A 89 0.84 24.15 -10.65
N CYS A 90 -0.16 23.45 -10.11
CA CYS A 90 -1.51 23.37 -10.72
C CYS A 90 -2.45 24.52 -10.31
N LYS A 91 -1.92 25.69 -9.95
CA LYS A 91 -2.72 26.93 -9.81
C LYS A 91 -2.25 27.98 -10.83
N ARG A 92 -2.82 27.92 -12.03
CA ARG A 92 -3.19 29.10 -12.81
C ARG A 92 -4.33 28.76 -13.76
#